data_AF-A0A519FIH4-F1
#
_entry.id   AF-A0A519FIH4-F1
#
_cell.length_a   1.000
_cell.length_b   1.000
_cell.length_c   1.000
_cell.angle_alpha   90.00
_cell.angle_beta   90.00
_cell.angle_gamma   90.00
#
_symmetry.space_group_name_H-M   'P 1'
#
loop_
_entity.id
_entity.type
_entity.pdbx_description
1 polymer ?
#
loop_
_entity_poly.entity_id
_entity_poly.type
_entity_poly.pdbx_seq_one_letter_code
_entity_poly.pdbx_strand_id
1 'polypeptide(L)'
;MSLVKLTVMMFITCGLYGLYWYYKNWSRYKAYSAKPIWPVPRAIFGLIYMPFMFGKVDALLKEKGQRGMPYWGTLAAGMILLALAPSLVVFVHNIATGSKGVASAGLGLIPLGISVISTFAQFLIMLRVQSFINQLNRDAEGNCKCGSTFGEGVWAMLGLMCWVVVIIIVVMIEAIRMYFSSRGL
;
A
#
# COMPACT_ATOMS: atom_id res chain seq x y z
N MET A 1 13.13 7.27 -5.20
CA MET A 1 13.18 6.74 -3.81
C MET A 1 13.73 5.32 -3.91
N SER A 2 14.72 4.92 -3.12
CA SER A 2 15.30 3.57 -3.25
C SER A 2 14.29 2.49 -2.85
N LEU A 3 14.45 1.28 -3.41
CA LEU A 3 13.64 0.11 -3.09
C LEU A 3 13.79 -0.28 -1.62
N VAL A 4 15.02 -0.30 -1.10
CA VAL A 4 15.32 -0.59 0.31
C VAL A 4 14.53 0.34 1.24
N LYS A 5 14.53 1.63 0.95
CA LYS A 5 13.81 2.62 1.75
C LYS A 5 12.30 2.39 1.74
N LEU A 6 11.74 2.06 0.56
CA LEU A 6 10.33 1.70 0.45
C LEU A 6 10.01 0.47 1.30
N THR A 7 10.83 -0.58 1.24
CA THR A 7 10.64 -1.79 2.04
C THR A 7 10.70 -1.52 3.53
N VAL A 8 11.75 -0.85 4.00
CA VAL A 8 11.93 -0.54 5.43
C VAL A 8 10.78 0.31 5.96
N MET A 9 10.39 1.35 5.23
CA MET A 9 9.30 2.22 5.67
C MET A 9 7.93 1.54 5.59
N MET A 10 7.69 0.67 4.61
CA MET A 10 6.48 -0.14 4.57
C MET A 10 6.37 -1.07 5.78
N PHE A 11 7.47 -1.70 6.19
CA PHE A 11 7.49 -2.52 7.40
C PHE A 11 7.27 -1.70 8.66
N ILE A 12 7.99 -0.59 8.84
CA ILE A 12 7.87 0.28 10.02
C ILE A 12 6.45 0.83 10.16
N THR A 13 5.77 1.13 9.06
CA THR A 13 4.42 1.73 9.07
C THR A 13 3.28 0.75 8.91
N CYS A 14 3.53 -0.57 8.99
CA CYS A 14 2.53 -1.60 8.75
C CYS A 14 1.77 -1.41 7.41
N GLY A 15 2.46 -0.95 6.36
CA GLY A 15 1.89 -0.69 5.03
C GLY A 15 1.31 0.71 4.82
N LEU A 16 1.13 1.53 5.86
CA LEU A 16 0.56 2.88 5.73
C LEU A 16 1.43 3.84 4.91
N TYR A 17 2.73 3.57 4.83
CA TYR A 17 3.65 4.32 3.97
C TYR A 17 3.28 4.26 2.47
N GLY A 18 2.37 3.37 2.07
CA GLY A 18 1.77 3.38 0.73
C GLY A 18 1.13 4.72 0.36
N LEU A 19 0.44 5.37 1.30
CA LEU A 19 -0.17 6.69 1.07
C LEU A 19 0.89 7.77 0.81
N TYR A 20 1.95 7.77 1.61
CA TYR A 20 3.09 8.66 1.40
C TYR A 20 3.81 8.36 0.08
N TRP A 21 3.95 7.09 -0.28
CA TRP A 21 4.50 6.67 -1.55
C TRP A 21 3.69 7.23 -2.73
N TYR A 22 2.35 7.14 -2.70
CA TYR A 22 1.50 7.75 -3.73
C TYR A 22 1.72 9.26 -3.82
N TYR A 23 1.65 9.95 -2.68
CA TYR A 23 1.87 11.39 -2.61
C TYR A 23 3.20 11.80 -3.24
N LYS A 24 4.29 11.10 -2.86
CA LYS A 24 5.64 11.42 -3.33
C LYS A 24 5.79 11.21 -4.84
N ASN A 25 5.20 10.16 -5.39
CA ASN A 25 5.24 9.91 -6.83
C ASN A 25 4.41 10.95 -7.61
N TRP A 26 3.22 11.32 -7.13
CA TRP A 26 2.42 12.38 -7.74
C TRP A 26 3.07 13.77 -7.62
N SER A 27 3.73 14.06 -6.51
CA SER A 27 4.47 15.31 -6.31
C SER A 27 5.65 15.42 -7.28
N ARG A 28 6.41 14.34 -7.48
CA ARG A 28 7.49 14.29 -8.47
C ARG A 28 6.96 14.43 -9.90
N TYR A 29 5.87 13.75 -10.22
CA TYR A 29 5.24 13.88 -11.53
C TYR A 29 4.73 15.31 -11.79
N LYS A 30 4.22 16.00 -10.77
CA LYS A 30 3.83 17.42 -10.87
C LYS A 30 5.03 18.30 -11.25
N ALA A 31 6.18 18.08 -10.60
CA ALA A 31 7.40 18.82 -10.88
C ALA A 31 7.90 18.59 -12.32
N TYR A 32 7.80 17.36 -12.83
CA TYR A 32 8.17 17.03 -14.22
C TYR A 32 7.19 17.60 -15.26
N SER A 33 5.88 17.46 -15.03
CA SER A 33 4.89 17.77 -16.05
C SER A 33 4.53 19.27 -16.13
N ALA A 34 4.97 20.11 -15.20
CA ALA A 34 4.59 21.53 -15.04
C ALA A 34 3.07 21.82 -15.01
N LYS A 35 2.22 20.78 -14.91
CA LYS A 35 0.76 20.88 -14.87
C LYS A 35 0.29 21.11 -13.44
N PRO A 36 -0.79 21.89 -13.22
CA PRO A 36 -1.37 22.10 -11.90
C PRO A 36 -2.07 20.81 -11.42
N ILE A 37 -1.28 19.89 -10.87
CA ILE A 37 -1.76 18.63 -10.31
C ILE A 37 -1.78 18.75 -8.78
N TRP A 38 -2.80 18.16 -8.16
CA TRP A 38 -2.98 18.11 -6.71
C TRP A 38 -2.56 16.73 -6.20
N PRO A 39 -1.37 16.59 -5.54
CA PRO A 39 -0.86 15.28 -5.14
C PRO A 39 -1.60 14.66 -3.96
N VAL A 40 -2.09 15.48 -3.03
CA VAL A 40 -2.73 15.01 -1.78
C VAL A 40 -4.06 14.29 -2.06
N PRO A 41 -5.04 14.87 -2.77
CA PRO A 41 -6.27 14.15 -3.09
C PRO A 41 -6.02 12.88 -3.89
N ARG A 42 -5.03 12.89 -4.80
CA ARG A 42 -4.67 11.71 -5.59
C ARG A 42 -4.04 10.59 -4.76
N ALA A 43 -3.37 10.93 -3.65
CA ALA A 43 -2.85 9.94 -2.72
C ALA A 43 -3.97 9.33 -1.86
N ILE A 44 -4.93 10.15 -1.41
CA ILE A 44 -6.11 9.69 -0.66
C ILE A 44 -6.98 8.79 -1.55
N PHE A 45 -7.27 9.24 -2.77
CA PHE A 45 -7.97 8.45 -3.79
C PHE A 45 -7.01 7.59 -4.61
N GLY A 46 -5.96 7.06 -3.97
CA GLY A 46 -4.90 6.29 -4.61
C GLY A 46 -5.43 5.15 -5.45
N LEU A 47 -6.49 4.47 -5.01
CA LEU A 47 -7.13 3.37 -5.74
C LEU A 47 -7.60 3.77 -7.16
N ILE A 48 -8.20 4.96 -7.28
CA ILE A 48 -8.74 5.48 -8.54
C ILE A 48 -7.62 5.98 -9.43
N TYR A 49 -6.62 6.66 -8.85
CA TYR A 49 -5.54 7.28 -9.59
C TYR A 49 -4.38 6.32 -9.91
N MET A 50 -4.35 5.13 -9.30
CA MET A 50 -3.32 4.11 -9.50
C MET A 50 -3.12 3.71 -10.97
N PRO A 51 -4.17 3.35 -11.74
CA PRO A 51 -4.00 2.95 -13.14
C PRO A 51 -3.42 4.08 -14.00
N PHE A 52 -3.83 5.33 -13.75
CA PHE A 52 -3.30 6.51 -14.44
C PHE A 52 -1.82 6.71 -14.15
N MET A 53 -1.38 6.45 -12.92
CA MET A 53 0.03 6.56 -12.56
C MET A 53 0.86 5.47 -13.27
N PHE A 54 0.38 4.23 -13.32
CA PHE A 54 1.08 3.13 -14.01
C PHE A 54 1.17 3.38 -15.52
N GLY A 55 0.08 3.83 -16.15
CA GLY A 55 0.09 4.21 -17.57
C GLY A 55 1.04 5.37 -17.86
N LYS A 56 1.17 6.33 -16.95
CA LYS A 56 2.15 7.42 -17.07
C LYS A 56 3.59 6.94 -16.96
N VAL A 57 3.88 6.02 -16.05
CA VAL A 57 5.21 5.41 -15.94
C VAL A 57 5.55 4.66 -17.23
N ASP A 58 4.62 3.88 -17.78
CA ASP A 58 4.79 3.21 -19.08
C ASP A 58 5.05 4.18 -20.23
N ALA A 59 4.24 5.25 -20.33
CA ALA A 59 4.38 6.26 -21.36
C ALA A 59 5.75 6.95 -21.29
N LEU A 60 6.21 7.32 -20.10
CA LEU A 60 7.51 7.95 -19.88
C LEU A 60 8.68 7.01 -20.22
N LEU A 61 8.56 5.71 -19.94
CA LEU A 61 9.57 4.72 -20.34
C LEU A 61 9.69 4.64 -21.86
N LYS A 62 8.55 4.59 -22.56
CA LYS A 62 8.50 4.55 -24.02
C LYS A 62 9.05 5.83 -24.65
N GLU A 63 8.75 6.99 -24.07
CA GLU A 63 9.28 8.28 -24.52
C GLU A 63 10.81 8.34 -24.43
N LYS A 64 11.41 7.71 -23.41
CA LYS A 64 12.87 7.59 -23.26
C LYS A 64 13.49 6.49 -24.14
N GLY A 65 12.73 5.87 -25.06
CA GLY A 65 13.21 4.77 -25.90
C GLY A 65 13.47 3.46 -25.13
N GLN A 66 13.05 3.37 -23.87
CA GLN A 66 13.13 2.14 -23.09
C GLN A 66 11.92 1.23 -23.38
N ARG A 67 12.05 -0.07 -23.09
CA ARG A 67 10.89 -0.96 -23.09
C ARG A 67 9.89 -0.47 -22.04
N GLY A 68 8.65 -0.25 -22.47
CA GLY A 68 7.55 0.10 -21.59
C GLY A 68 7.34 -0.92 -20.46
N MET A 69 6.56 -0.53 -19.46
CA MET A 69 6.26 -1.38 -18.32
C MET A 69 5.31 -2.52 -18.74
N PRO A 70 5.77 -3.78 -18.70
CA PRO A 70 4.95 -4.91 -19.14
C PRO A 70 3.74 -5.08 -18.23
N TYR A 71 2.57 -5.32 -18.83
CA TYR A 71 1.30 -5.57 -18.15
C TYR A 71 0.90 -4.50 -17.12
N TRP A 72 1.22 -3.22 -17.39
CA TRP A 72 0.87 -2.12 -16.48
C TRP A 72 -0.63 -2.09 -16.15
N GLY A 73 -1.51 -2.40 -17.12
CA GLY A 73 -2.96 -2.48 -16.91
C GLY A 73 -3.36 -3.62 -15.96
N THR A 74 -2.79 -4.81 -16.15
CA THR A 74 -3.04 -5.97 -15.27
C THR A 74 -2.54 -5.72 -13.86
N LEU A 75 -1.37 -5.07 -13.70
CA LEU A 75 -0.83 -4.71 -12.39
C LEU A 75 -1.72 -3.67 -11.70
N ALA A 76 -2.28 -2.71 -12.43
CA ALA A 76 -3.22 -1.73 -11.88
C ALA A 76 -4.54 -2.38 -11.46
N ALA A 77 -5.11 -3.24 -12.31
CA ALA A 77 -6.31 -4.01 -11.99
C ALA A 77 -6.08 -4.93 -10.77
N GLY A 78 -4.92 -5.57 -10.71
CA GLY A 78 -4.49 -6.39 -9.58
C GLY A 78 -4.45 -5.60 -8.27
N MET A 79 -3.92 -4.37 -8.27
CA MET A 79 -3.92 -3.51 -7.07
C MET A 79 -5.33 -3.24 -6.54
N ILE A 80 -6.28 -2.96 -7.43
CA ILE A 80 -7.68 -2.69 -7.09
C ILE A 80 -8.36 -3.97 -6.58
N LEU A 81 -8.22 -5.07 -7.32
CA LEU A 81 -8.84 -6.35 -6.96
C LEU A 81 -8.33 -6.86 -5.62
N LEU A 82 -7.01 -6.79 -5.37
CA LEU A 82 -6.41 -7.16 -4.09
C LEU A 82 -6.87 -6.25 -2.96
N ALA A 83 -7.08 -4.95 -3.20
CA ALA A 83 -7.61 -4.05 -2.18
C ALA A 83 -9.05 -4.39 -1.76
N LEU A 84 -9.85 -4.87 -2.71
CA LEU A 84 -11.26 -5.19 -2.49
C LEU A 84 -11.47 -6.63 -2.03
N ALA A 85 -10.50 -7.52 -2.20
CA ALA A 85 -10.64 -8.95 -1.94
C ALA A 85 -11.18 -9.28 -0.53
N PRO A 86 -10.68 -8.69 0.57
CA PRO A 86 -11.21 -8.98 1.91
C PRO A 86 -12.68 -8.55 2.07
N SER A 87 -13.03 -7.38 1.53
CA SER A 87 -14.39 -6.84 1.57
C SER A 87 -15.36 -7.68 0.75
N LEU A 88 -14.92 -8.19 -0.41
CA LEU A 88 -15.72 -9.08 -1.25
C LEU A 88 -16.02 -10.40 -0.55
N VAL A 89 -15.05 -10.97 0.18
CA VAL A 89 -15.26 -12.21 0.94
C VAL A 89 -16.30 -12.02 2.03
N VAL A 90 -16.19 -10.95 2.81
CA VAL A 90 -17.19 -10.62 3.85
C VAL A 90 -18.56 -10.34 3.23
N PHE A 91 -18.61 -9.61 2.12
CA PHE A 91 -19.84 -9.29 1.41
C PHE A 91 -20.56 -10.54 0.91
N VAL A 92 -19.86 -11.46 0.24
CA VAL A 92 -20.42 -12.73 -0.26
C VAL A 92 -20.91 -13.59 0.91
N HIS A 93 -20.15 -13.66 2.00
CA HIS A 93 -20.57 -14.40 3.20
C HIS A 93 -21.85 -13.83 3.82
N ASN A 94 -21.97 -12.51 3.90
CA ASN A 94 -23.17 -11.85 4.44
C ASN A 94 -24.41 -12.12 3.58
N ILE A 95 -24.26 -12.13 2.25
CA ILE A 95 -25.35 -12.51 1.33
C ILE A 95 -25.74 -13.97 1.53
N ALA A 96 -24.76 -14.88 1.57
CA ALA A 96 -25.00 -16.32 1.67
C ALA A 96 -25.68 -16.72 2.99
N THR A 97 -25.39 -16.00 4.09
CA THR A 97 -25.92 -16.32 5.43
C THR A 97 -27.20 -15.54 5.78
N GLY A 98 -27.65 -14.59 4.93
CA GLY A 98 -28.84 -13.78 5.20
C GLY A 98 -28.69 -12.81 6.38
N SER A 99 -27.49 -12.67 6.93
CA SER A 99 -27.18 -11.86 8.11
C SER A 99 -27.26 -10.37 7.76
N LYS A 100 -28.30 -9.66 8.22
CA LYS A 100 -28.49 -8.21 7.99
C LYS A 100 -27.57 -7.30 8.83
N GLY A 101 -26.56 -7.84 9.51
CA GLY A 101 -25.72 -7.06 10.40
C GLY A 101 -24.36 -7.70 10.59
N VAL A 102 -23.35 -6.85 10.79
CA VAL A 102 -21.95 -7.19 11.03
C VAL A 102 -21.83 -8.13 12.23
N ALA A 103 -21.87 -9.44 11.98
CA ALA A 103 -21.39 -10.45 12.90
C ALA A 103 -20.28 -11.25 12.19
N SER A 104 -19.13 -10.59 12.03
CA SER A 104 -17.87 -11.18 11.58
C SER A 104 -17.36 -12.33 12.48
N ALA A 105 -18.09 -12.68 13.53
CA ALA A 105 -17.77 -13.75 14.46
C ALA A 105 -17.74 -15.13 13.78
N GLY A 106 -18.57 -15.38 12.77
CA GLY A 106 -18.63 -16.68 12.07
C GLY A 106 -17.45 -16.99 11.14
N LEU A 107 -16.75 -15.96 10.65
CA LEU A 107 -15.62 -16.10 9.71
C LEU A 107 -14.26 -16.28 10.40
N GLY A 108 -14.19 -16.04 11.72
CA GLY A 108 -12.95 -16.13 12.49
C GLY A 108 -11.82 -15.29 11.87
N LEU A 109 -10.64 -15.90 11.70
CA LEU A 109 -9.42 -15.23 11.23
C LEU A 109 -9.26 -15.22 9.70
N ILE A 110 -10.20 -15.79 8.94
CA ILE A 110 -10.09 -15.93 7.48
C ILE A 110 -9.95 -14.57 6.76
N PRO A 111 -10.81 -13.56 7.03
CA PRO A 111 -10.69 -12.25 6.37
C PRO A 111 -9.37 -11.53 6.70
N LEU A 112 -8.83 -11.76 7.89
CA LEU A 112 -7.56 -11.21 8.33
C LEU A 112 -6.40 -11.84 7.55
N GLY A 113 -6.39 -13.17 7.40
CA GLY A 113 -5.38 -13.87 6.57
C GLY A 113 -5.39 -13.40 5.12
N ILE A 114 -6.58 -13.26 4.52
CA ILE A 114 -6.74 -12.75 3.14
C ILE A 114 -6.25 -11.31 3.02
N SER A 115 -6.51 -10.46 4.04
CA SER A 115 -6.03 -9.08 4.06
C SER A 115 -4.50 -9.02 4.07
N VAL A 116 -3.85 -9.81 4.92
CA VAL A 116 -2.38 -9.87 4.99
C VAL A 116 -1.77 -10.32 3.66
N ILE A 117 -2.30 -11.39 3.06
CA ILE A 117 -1.84 -11.90 1.76
C ILE A 117 -2.02 -10.83 0.67
N SER A 118 -3.18 -10.16 0.66
CA SER A 118 -3.52 -9.14 -0.32
C SER A 118 -2.60 -7.92 -0.20
N THR A 119 -2.36 -7.41 1.02
CA THR A 119 -1.44 -6.30 1.27
C THR A 119 -0.01 -6.66 0.91
N PHE A 120 0.43 -7.90 1.18
CA PHE A 120 1.74 -8.37 0.77
C PHE A 120 1.89 -8.42 -0.75
N ALA A 121 0.89 -8.94 -1.47
CA ALA A 121 0.88 -8.95 -2.94
C ALA A 121 0.88 -7.53 -3.53
N GLN A 122 0.12 -6.60 -2.95
CA GLN A 122 0.14 -5.18 -3.33
C GLN A 122 1.53 -4.54 -3.12
N PHE A 123 2.20 -4.88 -2.03
CA PHE A 123 3.55 -4.42 -1.76
C PHE A 123 4.55 -4.90 -2.83
N LEU A 124 4.47 -6.16 -3.28
CA LEU A 124 5.29 -6.66 -4.38
C LEU A 124 5.07 -5.90 -5.69
N ILE A 125 3.81 -5.56 -6.01
CA ILE A 125 3.48 -4.74 -7.19
C ILE A 125 4.10 -3.34 -7.04
N MET A 126 4.01 -2.72 -5.86
CA MET A 126 4.64 -1.43 -5.59
C MET A 126 6.15 -1.47 -5.76
N LEU A 127 6.84 -2.51 -5.28
CA LEU A 127 8.28 -2.68 -5.49
C LEU A 127 8.62 -2.76 -6.98
N ARG A 128 7.85 -3.53 -7.75
CA ARG A 128 8.03 -3.64 -9.20
C ARG A 128 7.89 -2.28 -9.87
N VAL A 129 6.84 -1.53 -9.57
CA VAL A 129 6.61 -0.19 -10.14
C VAL A 129 7.70 0.79 -9.71
N GLN A 130 8.11 0.75 -8.45
CA GLN A 130 9.17 1.61 -7.94
C GLN A 130 10.52 1.33 -8.64
N SER A 131 10.78 0.09 -9.06
CA SER A 131 11.97 -0.25 -9.86
C SER A 131 11.97 0.50 -11.20
N PHE A 132 10.84 0.51 -11.92
CA PHE A 132 10.69 1.25 -13.17
C PHE A 132 10.79 2.78 -12.96
N ILE A 133 10.16 3.30 -11.91
CA ILE A 133 10.29 4.72 -11.54
C ILE A 133 11.75 5.07 -11.22
N ASN A 134 12.50 4.15 -10.61
CA ASN A 134 13.92 4.37 -10.33
C ASN A 134 14.77 4.35 -11.61
N GLN A 135 14.42 3.53 -12.62
CA GLN A 135 15.06 3.60 -13.94
C GLN A 135 14.82 4.98 -14.57
N LEU A 136 13.57 5.45 -14.59
CA LEU A 136 13.22 6.78 -15.10
C LEU A 136 13.98 7.92 -14.41
N ASN A 137 14.18 7.81 -13.08
CA ASN A 137 14.88 8.82 -12.30
C ASN A 137 16.41 8.74 -12.44
N ARG A 138 17.01 7.56 -12.66
CA ARG A 138 18.47 7.44 -12.85
C ARG A 138 18.97 8.28 -14.02
N ASP A 139 18.18 8.34 -15.10
CA ASP A 139 18.51 9.15 -16.28
C ASP A 139 18.28 10.65 -16.05
N ALA A 140 17.50 11.03 -15.03
CA ALA A 140 17.16 12.43 -14.72
C ALA A 140 17.99 13.01 -13.55
N GLU A 141 18.47 12.18 -12.62
CA GLU A 141 19.11 12.57 -11.36
C GLU A 141 20.64 12.75 -11.48
N GLY A 142 21.19 12.91 -12.68
CA GLY A 142 22.63 13.12 -12.91
C GLY A 142 23.26 14.31 -12.18
N ASN A 143 22.50 15.18 -11.47
CA ASN A 143 23.13 16.32 -10.79
C ASN A 143 22.49 16.92 -9.52
N CYS A 144 21.43 16.39 -8.91
CA CYS A 144 20.86 17.04 -7.70
C CYS A 144 20.28 16.05 -6.69
N LYS A 145 21.07 15.71 -5.65
CA LYS A 145 20.57 15.14 -4.39
C LYS A 145 20.34 16.26 -3.40
N CYS A 146 19.11 16.76 -3.29
CA CYS A 146 18.75 17.55 -2.11
C CYS A 146 17.31 17.29 -1.67
N GLY A 147 17.18 16.94 -0.39
CA GLY A 147 16.05 17.30 0.47
C GLY A 147 14.72 16.59 0.23
N SER A 148 14.42 15.60 1.08
CA SER A 148 13.30 15.71 2.03
C SER A 148 13.28 14.49 2.95
N THR A 149 14.01 14.62 4.05
CA THR A 149 14.12 13.62 5.14
C THR A 149 13.07 13.84 6.22
N PHE A 150 12.52 15.07 6.32
CA PHE A 150 11.63 15.46 7.42
C PHE A 150 10.29 14.71 7.41
N GLY A 151 9.62 14.65 6.25
CA GLY A 151 8.35 13.91 6.15
C GLY A 151 8.51 12.42 6.42
N GLU A 152 9.67 11.85 6.14
CA GLU A 152 9.94 10.42 6.32
C GLU A 152 10.11 10.05 7.80
N GLY A 153 10.70 10.95 8.61
CA GLY A 153 10.79 10.76 10.06
C GLY A 153 9.44 10.77 10.77
N VAL A 154 8.52 11.65 10.34
CA VAL A 154 7.15 11.70 10.88
C VAL A 154 6.41 10.39 10.61
N TRP A 155 6.49 9.86 9.39
CA TRP A 155 5.88 8.57 9.05
C TRP A 155 6.51 7.40 9.82
N ALA A 156 7.82 7.42 10.05
CA ALA A 156 8.49 6.41 10.86
C ALA A 156 8.00 6.41 12.31
N MET A 157 7.81 7.59 12.93
CA MET A 157 7.24 7.69 14.28
C MET A 157 5.81 7.19 14.34
N LEU A 158 4.95 7.57 13.40
CA LEU A 158 3.57 7.05 13.31
C LEU A 158 3.53 5.52 13.16
N GLY A 159 4.46 4.97 12.37
CA GLY A 159 4.61 3.53 12.22
C GLY A 159 5.01 2.83 13.51
N LEU A 160 5.99 3.37 14.24
CA LEU A 160 6.39 2.84 15.53
C LEU A 160 5.23 2.85 16.54
N MET A 161 4.43 3.93 16.57
CA MET A 161 3.22 3.99 17.39
C MET A 161 2.20 2.92 16.98
N CYS A 162 2.05 2.65 15.69
CA CYS A 162 1.18 1.59 15.18
C CYS A 162 1.63 0.20 15.67
N TRP A 163 2.94 -0.09 15.63
CA TRP A 163 3.48 -1.35 16.17
C TRP A 163 3.22 -1.53 17.67
N VAL A 164 3.30 -0.48 18.48
CA VAL A 164 2.95 -0.54 19.91
C VAL A 164 1.50 -0.97 20.11
N VAL A 165 0.57 -0.40 19.33
CA VAL A 165 -0.85 -0.78 19.39
C VAL A 165 -1.05 -2.24 18.98
N VAL A 166 -0.39 -2.70 17.92
CA VAL A 166 -0.45 -4.11 17.48
C VAL A 166 0.01 -5.04 18.59
N ILE A 167 1.13 -4.74 19.25
CA ILE A 167 1.66 -5.55 20.35
C ILE A 167 0.66 -5.62 21.51
N ILE A 168 0.07 -4.48 21.90
CA ILE A 168 -0.95 -4.44 22.97
C ILE A 168 -2.15 -5.32 22.62
N ILE A 169 -2.64 -5.25 21.38
CA ILE A 169 -3.76 -6.08 20.91
C ILE A 169 -3.42 -7.57 20.98
N VAL A 170 -2.24 -7.96 20.47
CA VAL A 170 -1.80 -9.36 20.50
C VAL A 170 -1.67 -9.88 21.93
N VAL A 171 -1.05 -9.09 22.82
CA VAL A 171 -0.91 -9.45 24.24
C VAL A 171 -2.28 -9.58 24.92
N MET A 172 -3.21 -8.67 24.65
CA MET A 172 -4.58 -8.79 25.19
C MET A 172 -5.29 -10.04 24.68
N ILE A 173 -5.17 -10.37 23.40
CA ILE A 173 -5.78 -11.59 22.82
C ILE A 173 -5.22 -12.84 23.51
N GLU A 174 -3.89 -12.93 23.68
CA GLU A 174 -3.27 -14.08 24.35
C GLU A 174 -3.65 -14.13 25.84
N ALA A 175 -3.70 -13.00 26.53
CA ALA A 175 -4.14 -12.94 27.93
C ALA A 175 -5.60 -13.42 28.09
N ILE A 176 -6.49 -13.00 27.19
CA ILE A 176 -7.88 -13.46 27.15
C ILE A 176 -7.94 -14.96 26.87
N ARG A 177 -7.15 -15.45 25.91
CA ARG A 177 -7.08 -16.88 25.56
C ARG A 177 -6.59 -17.72 26.74
N MET A 178 -5.57 -17.28 27.46
CA MET A 178 -5.09 -17.92 28.69
C MET A 178 -6.14 -17.90 29.79
N TYR A 179 -6.85 -16.78 29.96
CA TYR A 179 -7.92 -16.66 30.94
C TYR A 179 -9.05 -17.67 30.70
N PHE A 180 -9.51 -17.83 29.45
CA PHE A 180 -10.53 -18.83 29.11
C PHE A 180 -10.01 -20.27 29.26
N SER A 181 -8.79 -20.55 28.81
CA SER A 181 -8.13 -21.86 28.98
C SER A 181 -8.04 -22.26 30.46
N SER A 182 -7.70 -21.32 31.35
CA SER A 182 -7.64 -21.56 32.80
C SER A 182 -9.00 -21.86 33.45
N ARG A 183 -10.11 -21.47 32.80
CA ARG A 183 -11.47 -21.71 33.29
C ARG A 183 -12.16 -22.91 32.64
N GLY A 184 -11.48 -23.64 31.76
CA GLY A 184 -12.04 -24.83 31.08
C GLY A 184 -13.20 -24.52 30.13
N LEU A 185 -13.26 -23.29 29.60
CA LEU A 185 -14.23 -22.82 28.60
C LEU A 185 -13.58 -22.74 27.22
#